data_AF-A0A8C4VV68-F1
#
_entry.id   AF-A0A8C4VV68-F1
#
_cell.length_a   1.000
_cell.length_b   1.000
_cell.length_c   1.000
_cell.angle_alpha   90.00
_cell.angle_beta   90.00
_cell.angle_gamma   90.00
#
_symmetry.space_group_name_H-M   'P 1'
#
loop_
_entity.id
_entity.type
_entity.pdbx_description
1 polymer ?
#
loop_
_entity_poly.entity_id
_entity_poly.type
_entity_poly.pdbx_seq_one_letter_code
_entity_poly.pdbx_strand_id
1 'polypeptide(L)'
;MRLKTSHLKEPKHKELVSCVGWTTPDELYSCSDDHHIMKWNLLTSETTQVVKLPDDIYPIDLHWFPKNIGGKKQSQAESFVLTSSDEMGCRAAGHH
;
A
#
# COMPACT_ATOMS: atom_id res chain seq x y z
N MET A 1 -21.87 -8.80 18.84
CA MET A 1 -20.64 -8.94 18.02
C MET A 1 -19.44 -8.75 18.94
N ARG A 2 -18.43 -9.63 18.88
CA ARG A 2 -17.20 -9.51 19.68
C ARG A 2 -16.02 -9.27 18.74
N LEU A 3 -15.42 -8.09 18.81
CA LEU A 3 -14.21 -7.75 18.06
C LEU A 3 -13.03 -8.54 18.65
N LYS A 4 -12.25 -9.20 17.78
CA LYS A 4 -10.98 -9.82 18.12
C LYS A 4 -9.88 -9.04 17.44
N THR A 5 -8.83 -8.71 18.18
CA THR A 5 -7.63 -8.05 17.68
C THR A 5 -6.44 -8.99 17.84
N SER A 6 -5.47 -8.88 16.95
CA SER A 6 -4.21 -9.60 17.00
C SER A 6 -3.08 -8.65 16.60
N HIS A 7 -1.88 -8.92 17.10
CA HIS A 7 -0.67 -8.17 16.78
C HIS A 7 0.40 -9.14 16.30
N LEU A 8 1.22 -8.69 15.35
CA LEU A 8 2.42 -9.40 14.95
C LEU A 8 3.49 -9.28 16.04
N LYS A 9 4.35 -10.29 16.15
CA LYS A 9 5.47 -10.29 17.11
C LYS A 9 6.50 -9.20 16.80
N GLU A 10 6.71 -8.93 15.52
CA GLU A 10 7.70 -7.99 15.03
C GLU A 10 7.06 -7.05 14.02
N PRO A 11 7.37 -5.74 14.09
CA PRO A 11 6.93 -4.78 13.10
C PRO A 11 7.58 -5.11 11.74
N LYS A 12 6.81 -5.01 10.67
CA LYS A 12 7.32 -5.24 9.31
C LYS A 12 7.96 -3.98 8.73
N HIS A 13 7.34 -2.83 8.97
CA HIS A 13 7.95 -1.54 8.70
C HIS A 13 8.85 -1.11 9.85
N LYS A 14 9.92 -0.38 9.51
CA LYS A 14 10.86 0.16 10.50
C LYS A 14 10.53 1.59 10.92
N GLU A 15 9.83 2.32 10.06
CA GLU A 15 9.45 3.71 10.26
C GLU A 15 7.91 3.87 10.18
N LEU A 16 7.44 5.12 10.20
CA LEU A 16 6.03 5.47 10.11
C LEU A 16 5.39 4.88 8.84
N VAL A 17 4.24 4.23 8.98
CA VAL A 17 3.37 3.88 7.85
C VAL A 17 2.42 5.05 7.61
N SER A 18 2.59 5.74 6.49
CA SER A 18 1.82 6.95 6.17
C SER A 18 0.52 6.65 5.42
N CYS A 19 0.49 5.59 4.61
CA CYS A 19 -0.67 5.24 3.81
C CYS A 19 -0.87 3.73 3.69
N VAL A 20 -2.15 3.36 3.60
CA VAL A 20 -2.63 1.98 3.47
C VAL A 20 -3.77 1.94 2.46
N GLY A 21 -3.82 0.90 1.63
CA GLY A 21 -4.86 0.77 0.62
C GLY A 21 -5.21 -0.68 0.33
N TRP A 22 -6.50 -0.98 0.28
CA TRP A 22 -7.00 -2.32 0.02
C TRP A 22 -7.30 -2.49 -1.47
N THR A 23 -6.79 -3.56 -2.06
CA THR A 23 -7.18 -4.01 -3.41
C THR A 23 -8.33 -5.00 -3.36
N THR A 24 -8.40 -5.79 -2.28
CA THR A 24 -9.47 -6.76 -1.99
C THR A 24 -9.69 -6.83 -0.47
N PRO A 25 -10.73 -7.54 0.03
CA PRO A 25 -10.92 -7.72 1.48
C PRO A 25 -9.75 -8.40 2.20
N ASP A 26 -8.99 -9.24 1.50
CA ASP A 26 -7.90 -10.05 2.07
C ASP A 26 -6.50 -9.59 1.62
N GLU A 27 -6.42 -8.51 0.84
CA GLU A 27 -5.18 -7.99 0.28
C GLU A 27 -5.10 -6.47 0.46
N LEU A 28 -4.05 -6.01 1.14
CA LEU A 28 -3.76 -4.58 1.29
C LEU A 28 -2.30 -4.30 1.00
N TYR A 29 -2.03 -3.03 0.69
CA TYR A 29 -0.70 -2.48 0.53
C TYR A 29 -0.49 -1.39 1.57
N SER A 30 0.74 -1.28 2.05
CA SER A 30 1.18 -0.19 2.93
C SER A 30 2.42 0.47 2.34
N CYS A 31 2.56 1.76 2.57
CA CYS A 31 3.78 2.51 2.27
C CYS A 31 4.26 3.22 3.53
N SER A 32 5.58 3.31 3.68
CA SER A 32 6.22 3.83 4.87
C SER A 32 7.41 4.71 4.52
N ASP A 33 7.78 5.57 5.46
CA ASP A 33 8.99 6.38 5.42
C ASP A 33 10.28 5.54 5.51
N ASP A 34 10.16 4.23 5.71
CA ASP A 34 11.27 3.29 5.51
C ASP A 34 11.54 3.01 4.02
N HIS A 35 10.81 3.68 3.11
CA HIS A 35 10.88 3.58 1.66
C HIS A 35 10.46 2.21 1.12
N HIS A 36 9.72 1.41 1.87
CA HIS A 36 9.19 0.14 1.39
C HIS A 36 7.68 0.22 1.16
N ILE A 37 7.26 -0.30 0.00
CA ILE A 37 5.86 -0.65 -0.24
C ILE A 37 5.73 -2.14 -0.01
N MET A 38 4.87 -2.52 0.94
CA MET A 38 4.63 -3.92 1.29
C MET A 38 3.22 -4.33 0.92
N LYS A 39 3.09 -5.58 0.45
CA LYS A 39 1.83 -6.26 0.19
C LYS A 39 1.57 -7.25 1.31
N TRP A 40 0.34 -7.27 1.79
CA TRP A 40 -0.11 -8.09 2.89
C TRP A 40 -1.23 -8.99 2.43
N ASN A 41 -1.08 -10.28 2.70
CA ASN A 41 -2.13 -11.26 2.53
C ASN A 41 -2.73 -11.58 3.90
N LEU A 42 -3.96 -11.13 4.14
CA LEU A 42 -4.63 -11.25 5.44
C LEU A 42 -5.09 -12.68 5.75
N LEU A 43 -5.23 -13.53 4.73
CA LEU A 43 -5.60 -14.93 4.88
C LEU A 43 -4.40 -15.78 5.36
N THR A 44 -3.23 -15.54 4.79
CA THR A 44 -1.99 -16.30 5.08
C THR A 44 -1.11 -15.62 6.11
N SER A 45 -1.38 -14.35 6.44
CA SER A 45 -0.51 -13.49 7.25
C SER A 45 0.90 -13.29 6.64
N GLU A 46 1.04 -13.49 5.33
CA GLU A 46 2.27 -13.25 4.60
C GLU A 46 2.42 -11.76 4.27
N THR A 47 3.63 -11.24 4.43
CA THR A 47 4.00 -9.87 4.04
C THR A 47 5.17 -9.94 3.07
N THR A 48 5.04 -9.29 1.92
CA THR A 48 6.06 -9.26 0.88
C THR A 48 6.40 -7.81 0.51
N GLN A 49 7.68 -7.51 0.33
CA GLN A 49 8.09 -6.22 -0.23
C GLN A 49 7.81 -6.24 -1.74
N VAL A 50 7.06 -5.24 -2.21
CA VAL A 50 6.72 -5.11 -3.64
C VAL A 50 7.64 -4.13 -4.33
N VAL A 51 7.92 -2.99 -3.68
CA VAL A 51 8.77 -1.92 -4.21
C VAL A 51 9.61 -1.34 -3.08
N LYS A 52 10.87 -1.04 -3.38
CA LYS A 52 11.68 -0.10 -2.59
C LYS A 52 11.70 1.23 -3.34
N LEU A 53 11.19 2.28 -2.71
CA LEU A 53 11.23 3.65 -3.21
C LEU A 53 12.66 4.21 -3.09
N PRO A 54 13.02 5.20 -3.92
CA PRO A 54 14.17 6.06 -3.66
C PRO A 54 14.14 6.65 -2.25
N ASP A 55 15.31 6.82 -1.65
CA ASP A 55 15.46 7.27 -0.25
C ASP A 55 15.08 8.76 -0.04
N ASP A 56 14.73 9.48 -1.11
CA ASP A 56 14.24 10.85 -1.11
C ASP A 56 12.72 10.96 -1.30
N ILE A 57 11.99 9.84 -1.43
CA ILE A 57 10.55 9.82 -1.69
C ILE A 57 9.78 9.41 -0.43
N TYR A 58 9.08 10.37 0.17
CA TYR A 58 8.24 10.14 1.34
C TYR A 58 6.76 10.04 0.95
N PRO A 59 6.13 8.86 1.11
CA PRO A 59 4.73 8.67 0.72
C PRO A 59 3.79 9.45 1.65
N ILE A 60 2.78 10.12 1.07
CA ILE A 60 1.78 10.92 1.81
C ILE A 60 0.38 10.33 1.62
N ASP A 61 0.06 9.87 0.41
CA ASP A 61 -1.26 9.33 0.10
C ASP A 61 -1.19 8.28 -1.02
N LEU A 62 -2.09 7.30 -0.97
CA LEU A 62 -2.20 6.22 -1.94
C LEU A 62 -3.64 6.09 -2.40
N HIS A 63 -3.87 6.18 -3.71
CA HIS A 63 -5.20 6.04 -4.29
C HIS A 63 -5.23 5.00 -5.40
N TRP A 64 -6.07 3.98 -5.21
CA TRP A 64 -6.32 2.93 -6.19
C TRP A 64 -7.23 3.41 -7.32
N PHE A 65 -6.87 3.10 -8.56
CA PHE A 65 -7.79 3.30 -9.67
C PHE A 65 -8.80 2.15 -9.73
N PRO A 66 -10.11 2.44 -9.69
CA PRO A 66 -11.11 1.42 -9.93
C PRO A 66 -11.01 0.96 -11.40
N LYS A 67 -11.09 -0.36 -11.64
CA LYS A 67 -11.21 -0.84 -13.02
C LYS A 67 -12.65 -0.64 -13.50
N ASN A 68 -12.84 0.17 -14.53
CA ASN A 68 -14.09 0.18 -15.30
C ASN A 68 -14.12 -1.06 -16.20
N ILE A 69 -14.69 -2.15 -15.71
CA ILE A 69 -14.98 -3.33 -16.53
C ILE A 69 -16.49 -3.46 -16.65
N GLY A 70 -17.02 -3.05 -17.81
CA GLY A 70 -18.37 -3.41 -18.22
C GLY A 70 -18.51 -4.94 -18.24
N GLY A 71 -19.30 -5.47 -17.32
CA GLY A 71 -19.76 -6.86 -17.36
C GLY A 71 -18.80 -7.91 -16.77
N LYS A 72 -19.01 -8.19 -15.48
CA LYS A 72 -18.72 -9.45 -14.74
C LYS A 72 -17.27 -9.75 -14.30
N LYS A 73 -17.21 -10.07 -12.98
CA LYS A 73 -16.17 -10.67 -12.13
C LYS A 73 -15.07 -9.74 -11.60
N GLN A 74 -15.26 -9.40 -10.32
CA GLN A 74 -14.31 -8.94 -9.29
C GLN A 74 -13.13 -8.11 -9.81
N SER A 75 -13.37 -6.81 -9.94
CA SER A 75 -12.37 -5.80 -10.22
C SER A 75 -11.31 -5.77 -9.11
N GLN A 76 -10.15 -6.37 -9.33
CA GLN A 76 -8.95 -6.07 -8.54
C GLN A 76 -8.33 -4.78 -9.11
N ALA A 77 -8.15 -3.76 -8.28
CA ALA A 77 -7.39 -2.58 -8.68
C ALA A 77 -5.93 -3.00 -8.95
N GLU A 78 -5.43 -2.74 -10.16
CA GLU A 78 -4.07 -3.12 -10.57
C GLU A 78 -3.11 -1.92 -10.62
N SER A 79 -3.66 -0.71 -10.59
CA SER A 79 -2.89 0.52 -10.65
C SER A 79 -3.31 1.44 -9.52
N PHE A 80 -2.34 2.12 -8.95
CA PHE A 80 -2.54 3.18 -7.96
C PHE A 80 -1.64 4.36 -8.29
N VAL A 81 -2.02 5.53 -7.81
CA VAL A 81 -1.11 6.66 -7.69
C VAL A 81 -0.63 6.76 -6.26
N LEU A 82 0.65 7.07 -6.12
CA LEU A 82 1.26 7.42 -4.84
C LEU A 82 1.63 8.90 -4.91
N THR A 83 1.08 9.68 -3.98
CA THR A 83 1.47 11.07 -3.77
C THR A 83 2.60 11.07 -2.75
N SER A 84 3.69 11.74 -3.07
CA SER A 84 4.86 11.82 -2.20
C SER A 84 5.39 13.24 -2.11
N SER A 85 6.00 13.57 -0.98
CA SER A 85 6.96 14.66 -0.88
C SER A 85 8.35 14.11 -1.13
N ASP A 86 9.11 14.77 -1.98
CA ASP A 86 10.55 14.77 -1.90
C ASP A 86 11.03 15.67 -0.76
N GLU A 87 12.30 15.57 -0.40
CA GLU A 87 12.95 16.48 0.55
C GLU A 87 12.86 17.96 0.08
N MET A 88 12.44 18.25 -1.17
CA MET A 88 12.33 19.61 -1.74
C MET A 88 10.99 20.06 -2.40
N GLY A 89 9.91 19.28 -2.48
CA GLY A 89 8.60 19.72 -3.02
C GLY A 89 7.91 18.80 -4.05
N CYS A 90 6.83 18.14 -3.59
CA CYS A 90 5.85 17.25 -4.27
C CYS A 90 6.05 16.93 -5.77
N ARG A 91 6.35 15.66 -6.09
CA ARG A 91 6.13 15.06 -7.42
C ARG A 91 5.26 13.82 -7.33
N ALA A 92 4.23 13.74 -8.16
CA ALA A 92 3.41 12.53 -8.34
C ALA A 92 4.16 11.52 -9.22
N ALA A 93 4.50 10.36 -8.67
CA ALA A 93 5.12 9.27 -9.42
C ALA A 93 4.04 8.47 -10.15
N GLY A 94 3.96 8.61 -11.48
CA GLY A 94 3.13 7.78 -12.36
C GLY A 94 3.95 6.66 -12.97
N HIS A 95 3.63 5.41 -12.65
CA HIS A 95 4.21 4.23 -13.29
C HIS A 95 3.43 3.90 -14.58
N HIS A 96 4.15 3.67 -15.67
CA HIS A 96 3.64 3.40 -17.02
C HIS A 96 3.65 1.91 -17.36
#